data_AF-A0A1V9FKB8-F1
#
_entry.id   AF-A0A1V9FKB8-F1
#
_cell.length_a   1.000
_cell.length_b   1.000
_cell.length_c   1.000
_cell.angle_alpha   90.00
_cell.angle_beta   90.00
_cell.angle_gamma   90.00
#
_symmetry.space_group_name_H-M   'P 1'
#
loop_
_entity.id
_entity.type
_entity.pdbx_description
1 polymer ?
#
loop_
_entity_poly.entity_id
_entity_poly.type
_entity_poly.pdbx_seq_one_letter_code
_entity_poly.pdbx_strand_id
1 'polypeptide(L)'
;MRRRDFLYNTGLLLPALLASPALALASQKTIDTEMLIIHDEATTPAPVADVFDNLVLTARQMNCREIIDLSYTKNGFLVTTAGNTTFLTKKILVHTSHRINAPQASVEISTGGKTFHLEYMSDKKKVAPEFWFLKTQQFHANRVMPFINRNRHAVLCLSGS
;
A
#
# COMPACT_ATOMS: atom_id res chain seq x y z
N MET A 1 -7.46 9.93 59.84
CA MET A 1 -7.48 9.15 58.58
C MET A 1 -6.90 10.00 57.47
N ARG A 2 -5.84 9.52 56.79
CA ARG A 2 -5.11 10.28 55.77
C ARG A 2 -5.79 10.09 54.41
N ARG A 3 -5.96 11.17 53.63
CA ARG A 3 -6.60 11.18 52.29
C ARG A 3 -6.04 10.15 51.28
N ARG A 4 -4.85 9.59 51.54
CA ARG A 4 -4.22 8.56 50.71
C ARG A 4 -4.88 7.18 50.81
N ASP A 5 -5.57 6.88 51.90
CA ASP A 5 -6.12 5.54 52.14
C ASP A 5 -7.51 5.35 51.49
N PHE A 6 -8.10 6.40 50.91
CA PHE A 6 -9.43 6.34 50.30
C PHE A 6 -9.42 5.76 48.87
N LEU A 7 -8.31 5.93 48.13
CA LEU A 7 -8.21 5.50 46.74
C LEU A 7 -8.05 3.98 46.56
N TYR A 8 -7.57 3.27 47.59
CA TYR A 8 -7.39 1.82 47.52
C TYR A 8 -8.65 1.03 47.95
N ASN A 9 -9.60 1.67 48.64
CA ASN A 9 -10.77 1.00 49.20
C ASN A 9 -12.08 1.21 48.41
N THR A 10 -12.09 2.07 47.40
CA THR A 10 -13.32 2.39 46.63
C THR A 10 -13.48 1.62 45.34
N GLY A 11 -12.59 0.68 45.00
CA GLY A 11 -12.72 -0.11 43.76
C GLY A 11 -12.77 0.73 42.47
N LEU A 12 -12.40 2.01 42.53
CA LEU A 12 -12.52 2.98 41.44
C LEU A 12 -11.36 2.95 40.43
N LEU A 13 -10.37 2.07 40.62
CA LEU A 13 -9.33 1.82 39.61
C LEU A 13 -9.79 0.84 38.52
N LEU A 14 -10.76 -0.03 38.82
CA LEU A 14 -11.29 -1.00 37.86
C LEU A 14 -12.14 -0.38 36.74
N PRO A 15 -13.00 0.62 36.97
CA PRO A 15 -13.79 1.24 35.90
C PRO A 15 -12.92 2.02 34.91
N ALA A 16 -11.79 2.60 35.37
CA ALA A 16 -10.88 3.34 34.51
C ALA A 16 -10.12 2.43 33.54
N LEU A 17 -9.75 1.22 33.96
CA LEU A 17 -9.10 0.21 33.11
C LEU A 17 -10.11 -0.54 32.22
N LEU A 18 -11.35 -0.72 32.69
CA LEU A 18 -12.43 -1.37 31.92
C LEU A 18 -13.09 -0.43 30.90
N ALA A 19 -12.96 0.89 31.03
CA ALA A 19 -13.40 1.86 30.02
C ALA A 19 -12.37 2.07 28.89
N SER A 20 -11.14 1.55 29.04
CA SER A 20 -10.08 1.67 28.05
C SER A 20 -9.88 0.48 27.07
N PRO A 21 -10.91 -0.28 26.62
CA PRO A 21 -10.79 -1.06 25.39
C PRO A 21 -11.47 -0.38 24.18
N ALA A 22 -12.22 0.71 24.37
CA ALA A 22 -12.96 1.35 23.27
C ALA A 22 -12.12 2.30 22.41
N LEU A 23 -11.03 2.87 22.95
CA LEU A 23 -10.12 3.76 22.20
C LEU A 23 -8.97 3.02 21.50
N ALA A 24 -8.71 1.76 21.86
CA ALA A 24 -7.65 0.95 21.25
C ALA A 24 -8.14 0.14 20.04
N LEU A 25 -9.46 0.05 19.84
CA LEU A 25 -10.09 -0.55 18.67
C LEU A 25 -10.53 0.54 17.68
N ALA A 26 -9.60 1.42 17.29
CA ALA A 26 -9.65 1.95 15.94
C ALA A 26 -9.38 0.75 15.03
N SER A 27 -10.44 0.00 14.69
CA SER A 27 -10.40 -1.13 13.76
C SER A 27 -9.68 -0.64 12.50
N GLN A 28 -8.44 -1.08 12.32
CA GLN A 28 -7.69 -0.84 11.11
C GLN A 28 -8.51 -1.47 9.98
N LYS A 29 -9.18 -0.62 9.21
CA LYS A 29 -10.08 -1.07 8.14
C LYS A 29 -9.22 -1.60 7.02
N THR A 30 -9.19 -2.92 6.88
CA THR A 30 -8.56 -3.57 5.72
C THR A 30 -9.57 -3.62 4.59
N ILE A 31 -9.19 -3.09 3.44
CA ILE A 31 -9.98 -3.09 2.22
C ILE A 31 -9.26 -3.98 1.21
N ASP A 32 -9.92 -5.06 0.80
CA ASP A 32 -9.44 -5.90 -0.30
C ASP A 32 -9.72 -5.20 -1.63
N THR A 33 -8.70 -5.08 -2.46
CA THR A 33 -8.80 -4.42 -3.76
C THR A 33 -7.98 -5.19 -4.78
N GLU A 34 -8.55 -5.43 -5.96
CA GLU A 34 -7.88 -6.21 -7.00
C GLU A 34 -6.59 -5.54 -7.47
N MET A 35 -6.62 -4.22 -7.65
CA MET A 35 -5.51 -3.43 -8.13
C MET A 35 -5.44 -2.05 -7.50
N LEU A 36 -4.24 -1.63 -7.09
CA LEU A 36 -3.96 -0.27 -6.62
C LEU A 36 -3.10 0.49 -7.64
N ILE A 37 -3.50 1.72 -7.96
CA ILE A 37 -2.75 2.66 -8.79
C ILE A 37 -2.18 3.74 -7.88
N ILE A 38 -0.88 3.72 -7.68
CA ILE A 38 -0.13 4.72 -6.90
C ILE A 38 0.41 5.76 -7.88
N HIS A 39 0.00 7.02 -7.70
CA HIS A 39 0.43 8.13 -8.55
C HIS A 39 0.87 9.34 -7.72
N ASP A 40 1.61 10.27 -8.31
CA ASP A 40 1.84 11.59 -7.70
C ASP A 40 0.86 12.65 -8.26
N GLU A 41 0.92 13.88 -7.76
CA GLU A 41 0.07 14.99 -8.24
C GLU A 41 0.44 15.45 -9.65
N ALA A 42 1.71 15.31 -10.06
CA ALA A 42 2.20 15.78 -11.34
C ALA A 42 1.88 14.81 -12.49
N THR A 43 1.70 13.54 -12.16
CA THR A 43 1.45 12.41 -13.07
C THR A 43 -0.03 12.04 -13.15
N THR A 44 -0.92 12.99 -12.79
CA THR A 44 -2.38 12.80 -12.64
C THR A 44 -2.96 11.82 -13.67
N PRO A 45 -3.75 10.83 -13.22
CA PRO A 45 -3.82 9.56 -13.92
C PRO A 45 -4.97 9.44 -14.91
N ALA A 46 -5.66 10.50 -15.36
CA ALA A 46 -6.89 10.35 -16.15
C ALA A 46 -6.77 9.33 -17.31
N PRO A 47 -5.72 9.33 -18.15
CA PRO A 47 -5.57 8.34 -19.22
C PRO A 47 -5.26 6.92 -18.71
N VAL A 48 -4.61 6.80 -17.55
CA VAL A 48 -4.28 5.51 -16.94
C VAL A 48 -5.53 4.93 -16.29
N ALA A 49 -6.23 5.73 -15.50
CA ALA A 49 -7.52 5.45 -14.89
C ALA A 49 -8.54 4.96 -15.92
N ASP A 50 -8.73 5.72 -17.00
CA ASP A 50 -9.67 5.39 -18.07
C ASP A 50 -9.36 4.03 -18.70
N VAL A 51 -8.08 3.69 -18.88
CA VAL A 51 -7.68 2.38 -19.40
C VAL A 51 -8.07 1.25 -18.44
N PHE A 52 -7.96 1.44 -17.12
CA PHE A 52 -8.33 0.39 -16.16
C PHE A 52 -9.83 0.29 -15.91
N ASP A 53 -10.55 1.41 -15.94
CA ASP A 53 -12.01 1.44 -15.81
C ASP A 53 -12.66 0.69 -16.98
N ASN A 54 -12.10 0.81 -18.19
CA ASN A 54 -12.53 0.06 -19.37
C ASN A 54 -12.21 -1.45 -19.30
N LEU A 55 -11.33 -1.89 -18.39
CA LEU A 55 -10.91 -3.28 -18.24
C LEU A 55 -11.70 -4.05 -17.17
N VAL A 56 -12.77 -3.46 -16.63
CA VAL A 56 -13.70 -4.07 -15.64
C VAL A 56 -12.99 -4.50 -14.34
N LEU A 57 -11.81 -3.93 -14.07
CA LEU A 57 -11.11 -4.16 -12.81
C LEU A 57 -11.52 -3.10 -11.80
N THR A 58 -11.71 -3.52 -10.56
CA THR A 58 -11.84 -2.58 -9.45
C THR A 58 -10.48 -1.98 -9.11
N ALA A 59 -10.06 -0.98 -9.88
CA ALA A 59 -8.82 -0.25 -9.64
C ALA A 59 -9.07 0.88 -8.64
N ARG A 60 -8.33 0.88 -7.52
CA ARG A 60 -8.33 2.00 -6.58
C ARG A 60 -7.15 2.90 -6.88
N GLN A 61 -7.41 4.18 -7.10
CA GLN A 61 -6.37 5.19 -7.25
C GLN A 61 -6.02 5.77 -5.88
N MET A 62 -4.73 6.05 -5.68
CA MET A 62 -4.19 6.59 -4.45
C MET A 62 -3.00 7.51 -4.75
N ASN A 63 -3.03 8.68 -4.13
CA ASN A 63 -1.90 9.60 -4.16
C ASN A 63 -0.77 9.03 -3.29
N CYS A 64 0.44 9.00 -3.83
CA CYS A 64 1.61 8.45 -3.17
C CYS A 64 1.90 9.13 -1.83
N ARG A 65 1.58 10.42 -1.68
CA ARG A 65 1.75 11.18 -0.43
C ARG A 65 0.87 10.70 0.72
N GLU A 66 -0.22 9.99 0.43
CA GLU A 66 -1.12 9.44 1.45
C GLU A 66 -0.56 8.15 2.07
N ILE A 67 0.46 7.54 1.47
CA ILE A 67 1.02 6.24 1.87
C ILE A 67 2.03 6.43 2.99
N ILE A 68 1.79 5.77 4.13
CA ILE A 68 2.71 5.78 5.29
C ILE A 68 3.55 4.52 5.39
N ASP A 69 3.04 3.40 4.86
CA ASP A 69 3.69 2.11 4.82
C ASP A 69 3.29 1.33 3.56
N LEU A 70 4.25 0.63 2.96
CA LEU A 70 4.08 -0.23 1.81
C LEU A 70 4.93 -1.48 2.02
N SER A 71 4.29 -2.63 2.19
CA SER A 71 4.97 -3.90 2.45
C SER A 71 4.40 -5.03 1.61
N TYR A 72 5.20 -6.07 1.41
CA TYR A 72 4.81 -7.25 0.65
C TYR A 72 4.74 -8.49 1.55
N THR A 73 3.65 -9.24 1.41
CA THR A 73 3.36 -10.45 2.18
C THR A 73 3.01 -11.61 1.25
N LYS A 74 2.88 -12.81 1.81
CA LYS A 74 2.41 -14.00 1.06
C LYS A 74 1.00 -13.85 0.46
N ASN A 75 0.20 -12.89 0.95
CA ASN A 75 -1.18 -12.66 0.51
C ASN A 75 -1.29 -11.52 -0.51
N GLY A 76 -0.23 -10.75 -0.70
CA GLY A 76 -0.22 -9.55 -1.55
C GLY A 76 0.51 -8.39 -0.91
N PHE A 77 0.32 -7.22 -1.49
CA PHE A 77 0.83 -5.96 -1.01
C PHE A 77 -0.12 -5.34 0.01
N LEU A 78 0.44 -4.89 1.12
CA LEU A 78 -0.25 -4.11 2.13
C LEU A 78 0.17 -2.66 1.99
N VAL A 79 -0.81 -1.79 1.75
CA VAL A 79 -0.60 -0.35 1.61
C VAL A 79 -1.38 0.36 2.69
N THR A 80 -0.67 0.97 3.64
CA THR A 80 -1.28 1.69 4.75
C THR A 80 -1.26 3.18 4.46
N THR A 81 -2.41 3.83 4.63
CA THR A 81 -2.59 5.27 4.42
C THR A 81 -2.46 6.05 5.72
N ALA A 82 -2.22 7.36 5.63
CA ALA A 82 -2.21 8.27 6.77
C ALA A 82 -3.53 8.28 7.56
N GLY A 83 -4.65 7.93 6.92
CA GLY A 83 -5.95 7.73 7.56
C GLY A 83 -6.13 6.39 8.27
N ASN A 84 -5.04 5.63 8.49
CA ASN A 84 -5.02 4.32 9.14
C ASN A 84 -5.89 3.25 8.42
N THR A 85 -6.17 3.47 7.12
CA THR A 85 -6.82 2.48 6.26
C THR A 85 -5.75 1.65 5.57
N THR A 86 -5.93 0.34 5.53
CA THR A 86 -5.00 -0.60 4.90
C THR A 86 -5.64 -1.21 3.68
N PHE A 87 -4.95 -1.21 2.55
CA PHE A 87 -5.38 -1.87 1.34
C PHE A 87 -4.56 -3.15 1.17
N LEU A 88 -5.25 -4.28 0.98
CA LEU A 88 -4.64 -5.52 0.56
C LEU A 88 -4.91 -5.70 -0.93
N THR A 89 -3.83 -5.78 -1.72
CA THR A 89 -3.94 -5.94 -3.16
C THR A 89 -2.93 -6.92 -3.72
N LYS A 90 -3.27 -7.57 -4.84
CA LYS A 90 -2.34 -8.47 -5.55
C LYS A 90 -1.53 -7.73 -6.61
N LYS A 91 -1.98 -6.55 -7.06
CA LYS A 91 -1.35 -5.82 -8.16
C LYS A 91 -1.21 -4.35 -7.83
N ILE A 92 -0.02 -3.83 -8.04
CA ILE A 92 0.26 -2.41 -7.89
C ILE A 92 0.75 -1.88 -9.23
N LEU A 93 0.19 -0.75 -9.65
CA LEU A 93 0.78 0.09 -10.68
C LEU A 93 1.38 1.33 -10.01
N VAL A 94 2.64 1.58 -10.30
CA VAL A 94 3.41 2.71 -9.78
C VAL A 94 3.63 3.69 -10.91
N HIS A 95 2.91 4.80 -10.86
CA HIS A 95 3.04 5.96 -11.74
C HIS A 95 3.57 7.15 -10.94
N THR A 96 4.74 6.99 -10.35
CA THR A 96 5.45 8.02 -9.59
C THR A 96 6.95 7.80 -9.79
N SER A 97 7.76 8.72 -9.29
CA SER A 97 9.21 8.58 -9.23
C SER A 97 9.60 7.27 -8.53
N HIS A 98 10.34 6.43 -9.26
CA HIS A 98 10.87 5.17 -8.76
C HIS A 98 12.29 4.93 -9.28
N ARG A 99 13.05 4.13 -8.55
CA ARG A 99 14.42 3.75 -8.90
C ARG A 99 14.61 2.25 -8.71
N ILE A 100 15.31 1.62 -9.65
CA ILE A 100 15.77 0.23 -9.49
C ILE A 100 17.10 0.26 -8.75
N ASN A 101 17.16 -0.37 -7.58
CA ASN A 101 18.37 -0.57 -6.81
C ASN A 101 18.88 -2.00 -7.06
N ALA A 102 19.68 -2.14 -8.11
CA ALA A 102 20.22 -3.45 -8.52
C ALA A 102 21.10 -4.12 -7.44
N PRO A 103 21.99 -3.40 -6.72
CA PRO A 103 22.77 -4.00 -5.63
C PRO A 103 21.93 -4.64 -4.51
N GLN A 104 20.79 -4.04 -4.18
CA GLN A 104 19.87 -4.54 -3.13
C GLN A 104 18.72 -5.38 -3.70
N ALA A 105 18.71 -5.63 -5.00
CA ALA A 105 17.63 -6.29 -5.73
C ALA A 105 16.22 -5.78 -5.32
N SER A 106 16.07 -4.46 -5.24
CA SER A 106 14.83 -3.80 -4.81
C SER A 106 14.42 -2.66 -5.74
N VAL A 107 13.13 -2.32 -5.70
CA VAL A 107 12.58 -1.11 -6.30
C VAL A 107 12.29 -0.12 -5.19
N GLU A 108 12.86 1.07 -5.33
CA GLU A 108 12.63 2.23 -4.48
C GLU A 108 11.49 3.06 -5.05
N ILE A 109 10.38 3.15 -4.33
CA ILE A 109 9.22 3.97 -4.70
C ILE A 109 9.24 5.23 -3.84
N SER A 110 9.41 6.38 -4.50
CA SER A 110 9.43 7.68 -3.82
C SER A 110 8.01 8.23 -3.67
N THR A 111 7.65 8.59 -2.44
CA THR A 111 6.30 9.08 -2.08
C THR A 111 6.33 10.53 -1.56
N GLY A 112 7.39 11.27 -1.88
CA GLY A 112 7.59 12.67 -1.48
C GLY A 112 8.05 12.86 -0.02
N GLY A 113 7.60 12.01 0.91
CA GLY A 113 8.04 12.02 2.31
C GLY A 113 8.87 10.79 2.73
N LYS A 114 8.75 9.67 2.01
CA LYS A 114 9.47 8.42 2.26
C LYS A 114 9.83 7.70 0.97
N THR A 115 10.83 6.84 1.06
CA THR A 115 11.16 5.87 0.02
C THR A 115 10.83 4.49 0.54
N PHE A 116 10.00 3.75 -0.20
CA PHE A 116 9.65 2.38 0.11
C PHE A 116 10.47 1.42 -0.73
N HIS A 117 11.00 0.37 -0.10
CA HIS A 117 11.81 -0.65 -0.76
C HIS A 117 10.97 -1.91 -0.96
N LEU A 118 10.74 -2.28 -2.21
CA LEU A 118 10.13 -3.56 -2.57
C LEU A 118 11.18 -4.48 -3.19
N GLU A 119 11.56 -5.53 -2.47
CA GLU A 119 12.49 -6.55 -2.96
C GLU A 119 11.87 -7.34 -4.13
N TYR A 120 12.63 -7.48 -5.22
CA TYR A 120 12.25 -8.29 -6.38
C TYR A 120 13.06 -9.59 -6.50
N MET A 121 14.12 -9.76 -5.72
CA MET A 121 14.79 -11.04 -5.51
C MET A 121 14.80 -11.37 -4.02
N SER A 122 14.45 -12.62 -3.68
CA SER A 122 14.54 -13.13 -2.31
C SER A 122 15.68 -14.14 -2.23
N ASP A 123 16.44 -14.11 -1.13
CA ASP A 123 17.30 -15.22 -0.72
C ASP A 123 16.44 -16.44 -0.33
N LYS A 124 16.14 -17.25 -1.34
CA LYS A 124 15.75 -18.67 -1.33
C LYS A 124 14.48 -19.12 -0.58
N LYS A 125 13.76 -18.27 0.19
CA LYS A 125 12.52 -18.71 0.89
C LYS A 125 11.34 -17.74 0.94
N LYS A 126 11.48 -16.46 0.56
CA LYS A 126 10.31 -15.56 0.46
C LYS A 126 9.74 -15.61 -0.95
N VAL A 127 8.42 -15.66 -1.03
CA VAL A 127 7.71 -15.33 -2.28
C VAL A 127 8.13 -13.90 -2.63
N ALA A 128 8.51 -13.65 -3.88
CA ALA A 128 8.82 -12.32 -4.41
C ALA A 128 7.74 -11.93 -5.44
N PRO A 129 7.39 -10.63 -5.56
CA PRO A 129 6.48 -10.20 -6.61
C PRO A 129 7.20 -10.16 -7.97
N GLU A 130 6.44 -10.27 -9.05
CA GLU A 130 6.96 -9.99 -10.39
C GLU A 130 7.04 -8.48 -10.63
N PHE A 131 8.13 -8.00 -11.23
CA PHE A 131 8.31 -6.59 -11.56
C PHE A 131 8.33 -6.38 -13.07
N TRP A 132 7.53 -5.42 -13.51
CA TRP A 132 7.39 -5.03 -14.89
C TRP A 132 7.72 -3.55 -15.00
N PHE A 133 8.55 -3.19 -15.96
CA PHE A 133 8.93 -1.81 -16.21
C PHE A 133 8.48 -1.44 -17.62
N LEU A 134 7.52 -0.54 -17.71
CA LEU A 134 7.03 -0.04 -18.99
C LEU A 134 7.49 1.40 -19.16
N LYS A 135 8.38 1.61 -20.13
CA LYS A 135 8.71 2.94 -20.63
C LYS A 135 7.76 3.24 -21.79
N THR A 136 6.79 4.12 -21.57
CA THR A 136 5.85 4.49 -22.62
C THR A 136 5.36 5.92 -22.44
N GLN A 137 5.39 6.70 -23.53
CA GLN A 137 4.80 8.03 -23.58
C GLN A 137 3.27 7.98 -23.70
N GLN A 138 2.74 6.84 -24.17
CA GLN A 138 1.30 6.61 -24.32
C GLN A 138 0.92 5.30 -23.63
N PHE A 139 -0.06 5.38 -22.73
CA PHE A 139 -0.53 4.22 -21.99
C PHE A 139 -1.63 3.51 -22.80
N HIS A 140 -1.29 2.35 -23.36
CA HIS A 140 -2.20 1.56 -24.21
C HIS A 140 -2.63 0.29 -23.47
N ALA A 141 -3.94 0.02 -23.39
CA ALA A 141 -4.52 -1.14 -22.72
C ALA A 141 -3.84 -2.47 -23.12
N ASN A 142 -3.55 -2.63 -24.41
CA ASN A 142 -2.96 -3.84 -24.99
C ASN A 142 -1.60 -4.20 -24.38
N ARG A 143 -0.82 -3.21 -23.91
CA ARG A 143 0.49 -3.45 -23.28
C ARG A 143 0.36 -3.90 -21.82
N VAL A 144 -0.78 -3.65 -21.20
CA VAL A 144 -1.06 -3.84 -19.78
C VAL A 144 -1.87 -5.11 -19.55
N MET A 145 -2.63 -5.56 -20.54
CA MET A 145 -3.40 -6.81 -20.49
C MET A 145 -2.58 -8.04 -20.04
N PRO A 146 -1.33 -8.26 -20.50
CA PRO A 146 -0.51 -9.38 -20.01
C PRO A 146 -0.17 -9.28 -18.51
N PHE A 147 -0.09 -8.07 -17.96
CA PHE A 147 0.10 -7.83 -16.52
C PHE A 147 -1.21 -8.09 -15.76
N ILE A 148 -2.34 -7.61 -16.29
CA ILE A 148 -3.68 -7.79 -15.70
C ILE A 148 -4.13 -9.25 -15.66
N ASN A 149 -3.85 -10.04 -16.69
CA ASN A 149 -4.35 -11.42 -16.78
C ASN A 149 -3.50 -12.43 -16.01
N ARG A 150 -2.33 -12.03 -15.48
CA ARG A 150 -1.46 -12.93 -14.73
C ARG A 150 -2.02 -13.27 -13.35
N ASN A 151 -1.99 -14.55 -12.99
CA ASN A 151 -2.34 -15.04 -11.65
C ASN A 151 -1.14 -15.02 -10.69
N ARG A 152 -0.47 -13.87 -10.56
CA ARG A 152 0.67 -13.64 -9.68
C ARG A 152 0.62 -12.25 -9.07
N HIS A 153 1.28 -12.08 -7.91
CA HIS A 153 1.48 -10.76 -7.34
C HIS A 153 2.50 -10.01 -8.20
N ALA A 154 2.14 -8.80 -8.63
CA ALA A 154 2.96 -8.08 -9.59
C ALA A 154 2.93 -6.56 -9.35
N VAL A 155 4.07 -5.94 -9.65
CA VAL A 155 4.25 -4.48 -9.68
C VAL A 155 4.54 -4.05 -11.11
N LEU A 156 3.75 -3.11 -11.62
CA LEU A 156 4.01 -2.45 -12.90
C LEU A 156 4.48 -1.02 -12.63
N CYS A 157 5.76 -0.75 -12.92
CA CYS A 157 6.32 0.58 -12.83
C CYS A 157 6.23 1.28 -14.19
N LEU A 158 5.59 2.43 -14.22
CA LEU A 158 5.50 3.29 -15.39
C LEU A 158 6.54 4.40 -15.27
N SER A 159 7.39 4.51 -16.29
CA SER A 159 8.27 5.67 -16.45
C SER A 159 7.74 6.54 -17.59
N GLY A 160 7.23 7.71 -17.23
CA GLY A 160 6.97 8.81 -18.15
C GLY A 160 8.21 9.70 -18.20
N SER A 161 8.94 9.64 -19.30
CA SER A 161 9.97 10.60 -19.67
C SER A 161 9.69 11.10 -21.07
#